data_AF-A0A5B8V781-F1
#
_entry.id   AF-A0A5B8V781-F1
#
_cell.length_a   1.000
_cell.length_b   1.000
_cell.length_c   1.000
_cell.angle_alpha   90.00
_cell.angle_beta   90.00
_cell.angle_gamma   90.00
#
_symmetry.space_group_name_H-M   'P 1'
#
loop_
_entity.id
_entity.type
_entity.pdbx_description
1 polymer ?
#
loop_
_entity_poly.entity_id
_entity_poly.type
_entity_poly.pdbx_seq_one_letter_code
_entity_poly.pdbx_strand_id
1 'polypeptide(L)'
;MDKYKNVGLIECRDHGPVLQMSETSKLNGYNIKKVYLNNNISEKEVKDQYPQAEIVNDTRSIINDALIDLVIVSSPHDADMDIVGEVLEAGKYVRVI
;
A
#
# COMPACT_ATOMS: atom_id res chain seq x y z
N MET A 1 0.72 21.81 2.82
CA MET A 1 2.00 21.16 2.45
C MET A 1 1.67 19.68 2.29
N ASP A 2 1.53 19.24 1.04
CA ASP A 2 0.82 18.01 0.66
C ASP A 2 1.73 16.78 0.73
N LYS A 3 2.28 16.51 1.91
CA LYS A 3 3.42 15.59 2.10
C LYS A 3 3.08 14.10 1.93
N TYR A 4 1.81 13.71 1.74
CA TYR A 4 1.39 12.30 1.76
C TYR A 4 0.59 11.88 0.53
N LYS A 5 0.74 12.58 -0.60
CA LYS A 5 -0.06 12.28 -1.79
C LYS A 5 0.27 10.92 -2.41
N ASN A 6 1.49 10.42 -2.26
CA ASN A 6 1.89 9.15 -2.84
C ASN A 6 1.92 8.06 -1.77
N VAL A 7 1.05 7.07 -1.96
CA VAL A 7 0.81 6.00 -1.00
C VAL A 7 1.21 4.66 -1.62
N GLY A 8 1.95 3.85 -0.86
CA GLY A 8 2.15 2.44 -1.13
C GLY A 8 1.10 1.61 -0.40
N LEU A 9 0.62 0.54 -1.03
CA LEU A 9 -0.25 -0.45 -0.39
C LEU A 9 0.48 -1.80 -0.35
N ILE A 10 0.67 -2.34 0.85
CA ILE A 10 1.08 -3.71 1.06
C ILE A 10 -0.17 -4.45 1.54
N GLU A 11 -0.71 -5.29 0.68
CA GLU A 11 -1.92 -6.06 0.97
C GLU A 11 -1.55 -7.47 1.42
N CYS A 12 -1.64 -7.70 2.73
CA CYS A 12 -1.28 -8.97 3.36
C CYS A 12 -2.47 -9.94 3.49
N ARG A 13 -3.71 -9.46 3.28
CA ARG A 13 -4.90 -10.32 3.40
C ARG A 13 -4.87 -11.47 2.40
N ASP A 14 -5.27 -12.64 2.88
CA ASP A 14 -5.44 -13.84 2.07
C ASP A 14 -6.80 -13.91 1.36
N HIS A 15 -7.76 -13.07 1.74
CA HIS A 15 -9.12 -13.11 1.20
C HIS A 15 -9.86 -11.79 1.40
N GLY A 16 -10.89 -11.59 0.58
CA GLY A 16 -11.76 -10.42 0.62
C GLY A 16 -11.32 -9.29 -0.33
N PRO A 17 -12.10 -8.20 -0.39
CA PRO A 17 -11.83 -7.13 -1.34
C PRO A 17 -10.58 -6.34 -0.95
N VAL A 18 -9.81 -5.94 -1.96
CA VAL A 18 -8.70 -4.98 -1.85
C VAL A 18 -9.15 -3.76 -1.04
N LEU A 19 -8.24 -3.24 -0.21
CA LEU A 19 -8.52 -2.06 0.60
C LEU A 19 -9.03 -0.93 -0.29
N GLN A 20 -10.15 -0.31 0.09
CA GLN A 20 -10.66 0.86 -0.63
C GLN A 20 -10.31 2.14 0.11
N MET A 21 -9.71 3.10 -0.60
CA MET A 21 -9.51 4.44 -0.06
C MET A 21 -10.85 5.18 0.03
N SER A 22 -11.05 5.86 1.16
CA SER A 22 -12.22 6.71 1.36
C SER A 22 -12.28 7.83 0.31
N GLU A 23 -13.49 8.30 -0.01
CA GLU A 23 -13.69 9.45 -0.91
C GLU A 23 -12.93 10.70 -0.41
N THR A 24 -12.90 10.91 0.90
CA THR A 24 -12.13 12.01 1.51
C THR A 24 -10.63 11.87 1.24
N SER A 25 -10.07 10.65 1.25
CA SER A 25 -8.66 10.43 0.88
C SER A 25 -8.42 10.79 -0.58
N LYS A 26 -9.31 10.37 -1.50
CA LYS A 26 -9.20 10.72 -2.92
C LYS A 26 -9.27 12.23 -3.15
N LEU A 27 -10.22 12.91 -2.49
CA LEU A 27 -10.41 14.37 -2.58
C LEU A 27 -9.20 15.16 -2.04
N ASN A 28 -8.51 14.62 -1.03
CA ASN A 28 -7.28 15.21 -0.51
C ASN A 28 -6.03 14.87 -1.35
N GLY A 29 -6.21 14.18 -2.47
CA GLY A 29 -5.15 13.88 -3.43
C GLY A 29 -4.22 12.73 -3.02
N TYR A 30 -4.67 11.86 -2.10
CA TYR A 30 -3.96 10.60 -1.85
C TYR A 30 -4.13 9.67 -3.07
N ASN A 31 -3.02 9.14 -3.53
CA ASN A 31 -2.91 8.31 -4.72
C ASN A 31 -2.15 7.03 -4.38
N ILE A 32 -2.76 5.87 -4.62
CA ILE A 32 -2.05 4.60 -4.55
C ILE A 32 -1.12 4.53 -5.75
N LYS A 33 0.19 4.63 -5.49
CA LYS A 33 1.22 4.60 -6.54
C LYS A 33 1.64 3.17 -6.85
N LYS A 34 1.81 2.35 -5.82
CA LYS A 34 2.25 0.96 -5.92
C LYS A 34 1.44 0.06 -5.00
N VAL A 35 1.17 -1.16 -5.46
CA VAL A 35 0.48 -2.20 -4.71
C VAL A 35 1.30 -3.47 -4.74
N TYR A 36 1.64 -4.00 -3.57
CA TYR A 36 2.08 -5.37 -3.41
C TYR A 36 0.88 -6.23 -3.03
N LEU A 37 0.74 -7.39 -3.68
CA LEU A 37 -0.34 -8.34 -3.45
C LEU A 37 0.24 -9.64 -2.92
N ASN A 38 -0.32 -10.14 -1.83
CA ASN A 38 -0.22 -11.55 -1.52
C ASN A 38 -1.00 -12.37 -2.60
N ASN A 39 -0.55 -13.58 -2.89
CA ASN A 39 -0.91 -14.41 -4.05
C ASN A 39 -2.42 -14.71 -4.23
N ASN A 40 -3.25 -14.37 -3.24
CA ASN A 40 -4.67 -14.71 -3.19
C ASN A 40 -5.59 -13.58 -3.68
N ILE A 41 -5.04 -12.44 -4.11
CA ILE A 41 -5.81 -11.28 -4.58
C ILE A 41 -5.65 -11.10 -6.09
N SER A 42 -6.78 -10.84 -6.76
CA SER A 42 -6.77 -10.66 -8.21
C SER A 42 -6.15 -9.31 -8.60
N GLU A 43 -5.12 -9.34 -9.45
CA GLU A 43 -4.60 -8.13 -10.08
C GLU A 43 -5.69 -7.32 -10.80
N LYS A 44 -6.68 -8.01 -11.37
CA LYS A 44 -7.81 -7.36 -12.05
C LYS A 44 -8.61 -6.49 -11.08
N GLU A 45 -8.94 -7.00 -9.90
CA GLU A 45 -9.71 -6.24 -8.89
C GLU A 45 -8.94 -5.02 -8.43
N VAL A 46 -7.61 -5.16 -8.27
CA VAL A 46 -6.72 -4.07 -7.89
C VAL A 46 -6.65 -3.01 -8.98
N LYS A 47 -6.58 -3.40 -10.25
CA LYS A 47 -6.58 -2.47 -11.39
C LYS A 47 -7.93 -1.78 -11.61
N ASP A 48 -9.03 -2.48 -11.37
CA ASP A 48 -10.37 -1.88 -11.44
C ASP A 48 -10.53 -0.79 -10.36
N GLN A 49 -9.93 -0.97 -9.18
CA GLN A 49 -9.95 0.00 -8.08
C GLN A 49 -8.88 1.11 -8.21
N TYR A 50 -7.67 0.75 -8.63
CA TYR A 50 -6.49 1.61 -8.70
C TYR A 50 -5.83 1.49 -10.08
N PRO A 51 -6.45 2.03 -11.14
CA PRO A 51 -6.03 1.80 -12.53
C PRO A 51 -4.63 2.32 -12.83
N GLN A 52 -4.18 3.35 -12.11
CA GLN A 52 -2.88 3.99 -12.28
C GLN A 52 -1.79 3.41 -11.37
N ALA A 53 -2.14 2.51 -10.45
CA ALA A 53 -1.15 1.92 -9.55
C ALA A 53 -0.32 0.87 -10.28
N GLU A 54 0.98 0.85 -10.01
CA GLU A 54 1.88 -0.22 -10.42
C GLU A 54 1.71 -1.40 -9.45
N ILE A 55 1.42 -2.60 -9.98
CA ILE A 55 1.43 -3.82 -9.17
C ILE A 55 2.87 -4.33 -9.14
N VAL A 56 3.41 -4.56 -7.95
CA VAL A 56 4.80 -4.97 -7.74
C VAL A 56 4.86 -6.33 -7.04
N ASN A 57 5.91 -7.09 -7.34
CA ASN A 57 6.11 -8.44 -6.80
C ASN A 57 6.98 -8.48 -5.53
N ASP A 58 7.50 -7.33 -5.10
CA ASP A 58 8.38 -7.20 -3.93
C ASP A 58 8.03 -5.92 -3.17
N THR A 59 7.76 -6.05 -1.87
CA THR A 59 7.46 -4.93 -0.96
C THR A 59 8.59 -3.92 -0.90
N ARG A 60 9.85 -4.32 -1.16
CA ARG A 60 10.99 -3.40 -1.26
C ARG A 60 10.84 -2.38 -2.38
N SER A 61 10.09 -2.69 -3.43
CA SER A 61 9.78 -1.73 -4.50
C SER A 61 8.89 -0.59 -4.04
N ILE A 62 8.19 -0.77 -2.91
CA ILE A 62 7.40 0.25 -2.20
C ILE A 62 8.27 0.92 -1.14
N ILE A 63 8.92 0.12 -0.30
CA ILE A 63 9.73 0.58 0.85
C ILE A 63 10.94 1.42 0.41
N ASN A 64 11.50 1.20 -0.78
CA ASN A 64 12.65 1.97 -1.26
C ASN A 64 12.27 3.08 -2.26
N ASP A 65 10.98 3.24 -2.61
CA ASP A 65 10.55 4.29 -3.54
C ASP A 65 10.57 5.64 -2.84
N ALA A 66 11.52 6.49 -3.18
CA ALA A 66 11.68 7.83 -2.58
C ALA A 66 10.48 8.75 -2.81
N LEU A 67 9.58 8.43 -3.75
CA LEU A 67 8.38 9.21 -4.01
C LEU A 67 7.18 8.71 -3.19
N ILE A 68 7.29 7.62 -2.43
CA ILE A 68 6.22 7.12 -1.54
C ILE A 68 6.52 7.59 -0.11
N ASP A 69 5.61 8.36 0.47
CA ASP A 69 5.79 8.92 1.81
C ASP A 69 5.04 8.11 2.89
N LEU A 70 3.91 7.49 2.50
CA LEU A 70 3.03 6.71 3.36
C LEU A 70 2.88 5.30 2.79
N VAL A 71 3.02 4.29 3.64
CA VAL A 71 2.69 2.90 3.31
C VAL A 71 1.52 2.46 4.17
N ILE A 72 0.48 1.91 3.54
CA ILE A 72 -0.61 1.24 4.23
C ILE A 72 -0.31 -0.26 4.21
N VAL A 73 -0.30 -0.88 5.38
CA VAL A 73 -0.18 -2.33 5.55
C VAL A 73 -1.55 -2.85 5.99
N SER A 74 -2.17 -3.65 5.16
CA SER A 74 -3.55 -4.11 5.34
C SER A 74 -3.59 -5.52 5.93
N SER A 75 -4.21 -5.64 7.11
CA SER A 75 -4.34 -6.83 7.96
C SER A 75 -3.05 -7.65 8.09
N PRO A 76 -1.96 -7.05 8.60
CA PRO A 76 -0.73 -7.80 8.84
C PRO A 76 -0.97 -8.92 9.86
N HIS A 77 -0.50 -10.13 9.57
CA HIS A 77 -0.29 -11.17 10.58
C HIS A 77 1.10 -11.04 11.21
N ASP A 78 1.43 -11.88 12.21
CA ASP A 78 2.70 -11.76 12.95
C ASP A 78 3.94 -11.68 12.03
N ALA A 79 3.98 -12.42 10.92
CA ALA A 79 5.08 -12.39 9.96
C ALA A 79 5.15 -11.09 9.11
N ASP A 80 4.08 -10.30 9.04
CA ASP A 80 4.05 -9.02 8.31
C ASP A 80 4.40 -7.84 9.21
N MET A 81 4.47 -8.05 10.53
CA MET A 81 4.92 -7.00 11.45
C MET A 81 6.39 -6.64 11.22
N ASP A 82 7.19 -7.57 10.71
CA ASP A 82 8.55 -7.30 10.23
C ASP A 82 8.54 -6.27 9.08
N ILE A 83 7.57 -6.37 8.16
CA ILE A 83 7.36 -5.40 7.08
C ILE A 83 7.02 -4.00 7.63
N VAL A 84 6.24 -3.92 8.70
CA VAL A 84 5.94 -2.64 9.37
C VAL A 84 7.23 -2.04 9.93
N GLY A 85 8.10 -2.87 10.51
CA GLY A 85 9.44 -2.48 10.94
C GLY A 85 10.28 -1.93 9.80
N GLU A 86 10.38 -2.67 8.69
CA GLU A 86 11.14 -2.25 7.50
C GLU A 86 10.65 -0.92 6.91
N VAL A 87 9.33 -0.70 6.87
CA VAL A 87 8.74 0.57 6.41
C VAL A 87 9.17 1.74 7.30
N LEU A 88 9.15 1.55 8.62
CA LEU A 88 9.54 2.58 9.58
C LEU A 88 11.04 2.87 9.53
N GLU A 89 11.87 1.83 9.42
CA GLU A 89 13.32 1.95 9.27
C GLU A 89 13.72 2.69 7.97
N ALA A 90 12.94 2.53 6.90
CA ALA A 90 13.10 3.29 5.66
C ALA A 90 12.65 4.76 5.78
N GLY A 91 12.21 5.21 6.96
CA GLY A 91 11.81 6.59 7.22
C GLY A 91 10.46 6.98 6.65
N LYS A 92 9.60 6.00 6.33
CA LYS A 92 8.25 6.22 5.80
C LYS A 92 7.21 6.22 6.92
N TYR A 93 6.10 6.91 6.68
CA TYR A 93 4.93 6.77 7.54
C TYR A 93 4.28 5.42 7.27
N VAL A 94 3.79 4.78 8.34
CA VAL A 94 3.05 3.53 8.22
C VAL A 94 1.65 3.68 8.81
N ARG A 95 0.66 3.13 8.12
CA ARG A 95 -0.69 2.95 8.66
C ARG A 95 -1.05 1.48 8.57
N VAL A 96 -1.35 0.89 9.72
CA VAL A 96 -1.86 -0.48 9.83
C VAL A 96 -3.39 -0.44 9.90
N ILE A 97 -4.06 -1.31 9.14
CA ILE A 97 -5.53 -1.44 9.09
C ILE A 97 -5.94 -2.87 9.37
#